data_AF-A0AAE0V8A3-F1
#
_entry.id   AF-A0AAE0V8A3-F1
#
_cell.length_a   1.000
_cell.length_b   1.000
_cell.length_c   1.000
_cell.angle_alpha   90.00
_cell.angle_beta   90.00
_cell.angle_gamma   90.00
#
_symmetry.space_group_name_H-M   'P 1'
#
loop_
_entity.id
_entity.type
_entity.pdbx_description
1 polymer ?
#
loop_
_entity_poly.entity_id
_entity_poly.type
_entity_poly.pdbx_seq_one_letter_code
_entity_poly.pdbx_strand_id
1 'polypeptide(L)'
;MEKYLGLYKEPTDATKQQERHYYLLSELQILVKDLPSWFQQRLSYTTLSDLAQALIDGTVYEIVQGLLDIQHLTEKNLYNQRQKLHTEHREFLSCQITCKGLEQRVKDEQRMMDEKIVAEMDQKVLDQQNTLEKAGVPGFYITTIPQEVTMQMNLLELILKLQQKESQSGILL
;
A
#
# COMPACT_ATOMS: atom_id res chain seq x y z
N MET A 1 -13.41 -44.70 -41.56
CA MET A 1 -13.91 -43.64 -40.65
C MET A 1 -12.98 -43.58 -39.45
N GLU A 2 -11.79 -43.01 -39.66
CA GLU A 2 -10.85 -42.76 -38.57
C GLU A 2 -11.29 -41.50 -37.83
N LYS A 3 -11.37 -41.64 -36.51
CA LYS A 3 -11.81 -40.63 -35.56
C LYS A 3 -10.95 -39.38 -35.69
N TYR A 4 -11.53 -38.33 -36.27
CA TYR A 4 -11.17 -36.95 -35.97
C TYR A 4 -11.59 -36.65 -34.52
N LEU A 5 -10.82 -37.15 -33.55
CA LEU A 5 -10.87 -36.62 -32.19
C LEU A 5 -9.91 -35.44 -32.16
N GLY A 6 -10.48 -34.26 -32.39
CA GLY A 6 -9.76 -33.00 -32.33
C GLY A 6 -8.93 -32.92 -31.06
N LEU A 7 -7.64 -32.67 -31.26
CA LEU A 7 -6.71 -32.19 -30.26
C LEU A 7 -7.31 -30.92 -29.63
N TYR A 8 -8.02 -31.06 -28.51
CA TYR A 8 -8.09 -29.98 -27.54
C TYR A 8 -6.65 -29.79 -27.06
N LYS A 9 -5.92 -28.87 -27.70
CA LYS A 9 -4.69 -28.32 -27.13
C LYS A 9 -5.11 -27.73 -25.79
N GLU A 10 -4.76 -28.39 -24.70
CA GLU A 10 -4.77 -27.71 -23.41
C GLU A 10 -3.99 -26.40 -23.58
N PRO A 11 -4.52 -25.27 -23.11
CA PRO A 11 -3.84 -24.00 -23.23
C PRO A 11 -2.48 -24.14 -22.55
N THR A 12 -1.42 -23.95 -23.34
CA THR A 12 -0.05 -23.79 -22.87
C THR A 12 -0.01 -22.75 -21.76
N ASP A 13 0.87 -22.90 -20.78
CA ASP A 13 1.00 -21.98 -19.64
C ASP A 13 1.12 -20.51 -20.08
N ALA A 14 1.83 -20.26 -21.19
CA ALA A 14 1.93 -18.94 -21.82
C ALA A 14 0.58 -18.36 -22.29
N THR A 15 -0.36 -19.20 -22.74
CA THR A 15 -1.70 -18.77 -23.14
C THR A 15 -2.52 -18.34 -21.94
N LYS A 16 -2.42 -19.07 -20.82
CA LYS A 16 -3.10 -18.71 -19.56
C LYS A 16 -2.55 -17.42 -18.96
N GLN A 17 -1.23 -17.22 -18.98
CA GLN A 17 -0.60 -15.98 -18.54
C GLN A 17 -1.02 -14.79 -19.41
N GLN A 18 -1.10 -14.97 -20.73
CA GLN A 18 -1.56 -13.93 -21.64
C GLN A 18 -3.03 -13.55 -21.39
N GLU A 19 -3.90 -14.53 -21.18
CA GLU A 19 -5.31 -14.30 -20.82
C GLU A 19 -5.43 -13.53 -19.50
N ARG A 20 -4.64 -13.91 -18.48
CA ARG A 20 -4.59 -13.21 -17.20
C ARG A 20 -4.08 -11.78 -17.36
N HIS A 21 -3.03 -11.57 -18.13
CA HIS A 21 -2.49 -10.23 -18.42
C HIS A 21 -3.55 -9.33 -19.04
N TYR A 22 -4.25 -9.79 -20.08
CA TYR A 22 -5.31 -9.01 -20.72
C TYR A 22 -6.47 -8.69 -19.78
N TYR A 23 -6.86 -9.66 -18.94
CA TYR A 23 -7.89 -9.44 -17.92
C TYR A 23 -7.46 -8.35 -16.94
N LEU A 24 -6.28 -8.48 -16.31
CA LEU A 24 -5.76 -7.50 -15.36
C LEU A 24 -5.61 -6.12 -15.99
N LEU A 25 -5.09 -6.04 -17.22
CA LEU A 25 -4.94 -4.78 -17.93
C LEU A 25 -6.29 -4.11 -18.21
N SER A 26 -7.29 -4.87 -18.64
CA SER A 26 -8.66 -4.36 -18.85
C SER A 26 -9.25 -3.81 -17.55
N GLU A 27 -9.07 -4.54 -16.45
CA GLU A 27 -9.56 -4.11 -15.14
C GLU A 27 -8.85 -2.87 -14.62
N LEU A 28 -7.52 -2.81 -14.75
CA LEU A 28 -6.74 -1.60 -14.46
C LEU A 28 -7.24 -0.40 -15.27
N GLN A 29 -7.50 -0.57 -16.57
CA GLN A 29 -8.02 0.50 -17.41
C GLN A 29 -9.42 0.97 -17.00
N ILE A 30 -10.26 0.09 -16.48
CA ILE A 30 -11.58 0.47 -15.93
C ILE A 30 -11.37 1.30 -14.65
N LEU A 31 -10.59 0.79 -13.71
CA LEU A 31 -10.35 1.47 -12.43
C LEU A 31 -9.67 2.83 -12.60
N VAL A 32 -8.79 3.00 -13.60
CA VAL A 32 -8.14 4.29 -13.89
C VAL A 32 -9.14 5.35 -14.36
N LYS A 33 -10.24 4.98 -15.03
CA LYS A 33 -11.26 5.95 -15.48
C LYS A 33 -11.97 6.65 -14.33
N ASP A 34 -12.02 6.02 -13.17
CA ASP A 34 -12.64 6.56 -11.96
C ASP A 34 -11.69 7.48 -11.16
N LEU A 35 -10.43 7.61 -11.58
CA LEU A 35 -9.42 8.42 -10.90
C LEU A 35 -9.34 9.86 -11.44
N PRO A 36 -8.79 10.83 -10.69
CA PRO A 36 -8.63 12.20 -11.16
C PRO A 36 -7.83 12.32 -12.46
N SER A 37 -8.18 13.28 -13.33
CA SER A 37 -7.56 13.45 -14.65
C SER A 37 -6.03 13.63 -14.62
N TRP A 38 -5.50 14.32 -13.61
CA TRP A 38 -4.04 14.50 -13.44
C TRP A 38 -3.31 13.17 -13.19
N PHE A 39 -3.98 12.19 -12.58
CA PHE A 39 -3.44 10.85 -12.34
C PHE A 39 -3.52 10.00 -13.62
N GLN A 40 -4.66 10.06 -14.32
CA GLN A 40 -4.86 9.38 -15.60
C GLN A 40 -3.80 9.76 -16.64
N GLN A 41 -3.48 11.06 -16.74
CA GLN A 41 -2.50 11.57 -17.71
C GLN A 41 -1.08 11.07 -17.47
N ARG A 42 -0.75 10.68 -16.24
CA ARG A 42 0.57 10.15 -15.88
C ARG A 42 0.67 8.63 -16.07
N LEU A 43 -0.45 7.95 -16.27
CA LEU A 43 -0.49 6.51 -16.49
C LEU A 43 -0.54 6.19 -17.98
N SER A 44 0.63 5.89 -18.53
CA SER A 44 0.74 5.41 -19.90
C SER A 44 0.23 3.97 -20.03
N TYR A 45 -0.17 3.57 -21.24
CA TYR A 45 -0.51 2.17 -21.54
C TYR A 45 0.61 1.21 -21.16
N THR A 46 1.87 1.59 -21.43
CA THR A 46 3.04 0.79 -21.08
C THR A 46 3.15 0.57 -19.58
N THR A 47 2.95 1.61 -18.75
CA THR A 47 2.96 1.48 -17.29
C THR A 47 1.87 0.54 -16.78
N LEU A 48 0.66 0.61 -17.35
CA LEU A 48 -0.44 -0.29 -16.97
C LEU A 48 -0.18 -1.73 -17.41
N SER A 49 0.43 -1.93 -18.59
CA SER A 49 0.82 -3.25 -19.08
C SER A 49 1.92 -3.88 -18.24
N ASP A 50 2.93 -3.11 -17.85
CA ASP A 50 4.02 -3.57 -16.98
C ASP A 50 3.49 -3.91 -15.58
N LEU A 51 2.55 -3.09 -15.07
CA LEU A 51 1.90 -3.36 -13.79
C LEU A 51 1.05 -4.63 -13.86
N ALA A 52 0.24 -4.81 -14.90
CA ALA A 52 -0.53 -6.03 -15.10
C ALA A 52 0.37 -7.27 -15.11
N GLN A 53 1.54 -7.17 -15.76
CA GLN A 53 2.54 -8.25 -15.80
C GLN A 53 3.10 -8.59 -14.42
N ALA A 54 3.42 -7.57 -13.60
CA ALA A 54 3.92 -7.75 -12.24
C ALA A 54 2.87 -8.37 -11.29
N LEU A 55 1.58 -8.20 -11.59
CA LEU A 55 0.48 -8.72 -10.77
C LEU A 55 0.02 -10.14 -11.16
N ILE A 56 0.54 -10.73 -12.25
CA ILE A 56 0.08 -12.04 -12.75
C ILE A 56 0.24 -13.15 -11.72
N ASP A 57 1.39 -13.20 -11.05
CA ASP A 57 1.73 -14.30 -10.13
C ASP A 57 1.13 -14.12 -8.72
N GLY A 58 0.57 -12.94 -8.43
CA GLY A 58 -0.03 -12.60 -7.15
C GLY A 58 0.95 -12.28 -6.02
N THR A 59 2.26 -12.44 -6.22
CA THR A 59 3.30 -12.17 -5.21
C THR A 59 3.25 -10.72 -4.74
N VAL A 60 3.03 -9.78 -5.67
CA VAL A 60 2.91 -8.36 -5.34
C VAL A 60 1.74 -8.09 -4.41
N TYR A 61 0.62 -8.81 -4.55
CA TYR A 61 -0.50 -8.68 -3.63
C TYR A 61 -0.15 -9.13 -2.21
N GLU A 62 0.57 -10.24 -2.08
CA GLU A 62 1.05 -10.72 -0.77
C GLU A 62 2.02 -9.73 -0.11
N ILE A 63 2.94 -9.15 -0.89
CA ILE A 63 3.87 -8.12 -0.42
C ILE A 63 3.08 -6.90 0.07
N VAL A 64 2.13 -6.42 -0.72
CA VAL A 64 1.30 -5.27 -0.36
C VAL A 64 0.49 -5.53 0.92
N GLN A 65 -0.09 -6.72 1.07
CA GLN A 65 -0.79 -7.10 2.31
C GLN A 65 0.15 -7.16 3.51
N GLY A 66 1.34 -7.76 3.36
CA GLY A 66 2.34 -7.79 4.42
C GLY A 66 2.80 -6.38 4.84
N LEU A 67 2.97 -5.47 3.89
CA LEU A 67 3.30 -4.06 4.17
C LEU A 67 2.15 -3.33 4.89
N LEU A 68 0.89 -3.60 4.55
CA LEU A 68 -0.28 -3.07 5.25
C LEU A 68 -0.36 -3.58 6.68
N ASP A 69 -0.12 -4.86 6.92
CA ASP A 69 -0.13 -5.43 8.28
C ASP A 69 0.96 -4.81 9.15
N ILE A 70 2.18 -4.65 8.61
CA ILE A 70 3.29 -3.99 9.28
C ILE A 70 2.94 -2.53 9.60
N GLN A 71 2.31 -1.82 8.66
CA GLN A 71 1.85 -0.45 8.85
C GLN A 71 0.83 -0.38 9.99
N HIS A 72 -0.25 -1.16 9.93
CA HIS A 72 -1.29 -1.16 10.96
C HIS A 72 -0.73 -1.50 12.35
N LEU A 73 0.18 -2.47 12.44
CA LEU A 73 0.83 -2.82 13.70
C LEU A 73 1.68 -1.66 14.24
N THR A 74 2.41 -0.98 13.37
CA THR A 74 3.24 0.18 13.73
C THR A 74 2.36 1.34 14.21
N GLU A 75 1.32 1.69 13.47
CA GLU A 75 0.37 2.74 13.82
C GLU A 75 -0.31 2.44 15.17
N LYS A 76 -0.77 1.20 15.37
CA LYS A 76 -1.36 0.76 16.64
C LYS A 76 -0.38 0.87 17.80
N ASN A 77 0.88 0.50 17.60
CA ASN A 77 1.91 0.61 18.62
C ASN A 77 2.21 2.07 18.99
N LEU A 78 2.35 2.95 17.99
CA LEU A 78 2.57 4.39 18.21
C LEU A 78 1.38 5.05 18.90
N TYR A 79 0.16 4.72 18.48
CA TYR A 79 -1.06 5.18 19.12
C TYR A 79 -1.12 4.77 20.60
N ASN A 80 -0.85 3.50 20.92
CA ASN A 80 -0.84 2.99 22.29
C ASN A 80 0.24 3.68 23.14
N GLN A 81 1.43 3.93 22.58
CA GLN A 81 2.49 4.66 23.26
C GLN A 81 2.07 6.10 23.59
N ARG A 82 1.46 6.81 22.62
CA ARG A 82 0.94 8.16 22.83
C ARG A 82 -0.17 8.20 23.88
N GLN A 83 -1.09 7.25 23.83
CA GLN A 83 -2.20 7.16 24.78
C GLN A 83 -1.71 6.87 26.21
N LYS A 84 -0.72 5.99 26.36
CA LYS A 84 -0.10 5.71 27.66
C LYS A 84 0.55 6.97 28.25
N LEU A 85 1.36 7.67 27.46
CA LEU A 85 2.00 8.93 27.88
C LEU A 85 0.95 9.96 28.33
N HIS A 86 -0.12 10.13 27.55
CA HIS A 86 -1.20 11.05 27.89
C HIS A 86 -1.94 10.65 29.17
N THR A 87 -2.09 9.35 29.45
CA THR A 87 -2.73 8.85 30.66
C THR A 87 -1.87 9.15 31.89
N GLU A 88 -0.57 8.86 31.80
CA GLU A 88 0.42 9.16 32.85
C GLU A 88 0.45 10.67 33.16
N HIS A 89 0.46 11.52 32.13
CA HIS A 89 0.41 12.97 32.31
C HIS A 89 -0.88 13.45 32.97
N ARG A 90 -2.03 12.86 32.63
CA ARG A 90 -3.32 13.21 33.25
C ARG A 90 -3.34 12.86 34.73
N GLU A 91 -2.83 11.68 35.11
CA GLU A 91 -2.73 11.28 36.51
C GLU A 91 -1.76 12.18 37.28
N PHE A 92 -0.61 12.51 36.66
CA PHE A 92 0.42 13.35 37.26
C PHE A 92 -0.05 14.80 37.48
N LEU A 93 -0.79 15.38 36.52
CA LEU A 93 -1.40 16.71 36.65
C LEU A 93 -2.55 16.75 37.66
N SER A 94 -3.21 15.61 37.92
CA SER A 94 -4.29 15.53 38.91
C SER A 94 -3.80 15.51 40.36
N CYS A 95 -2.52 15.22 40.62
CA CYS A 95 -2.04 14.84 41.95
C CYS A 95 -1.36 15.94 42.79
N GLN A 96 -0.98 17.13 42.28
CA GLN A 96 -0.60 18.23 43.19
C GLN A 96 -0.58 19.65 42.62
N ILE A 97 -1.06 20.56 43.48
CA ILE A 97 -0.96 22.01 43.49
C ILE A 97 0.53 22.42 43.56
N THR A 98 1.21 22.62 42.43
CA THR A 98 2.35 23.56 42.25
C THR A 98 3.11 23.31 40.94
N CYS A 99 3.65 24.41 40.39
CA CYS A 99 4.77 24.51 39.45
C CYS A 99 4.48 24.44 37.94
N LYS A 100 4.40 25.63 37.33
CA LYS A 100 4.55 25.90 35.87
C LYS A 100 5.68 25.11 35.18
N GLY A 101 6.68 24.61 35.92
CA GLY A 101 7.76 23.76 35.39
C GLY A 101 7.35 22.32 35.04
N LEU A 102 6.30 21.78 35.66
CA LEU A 102 5.79 20.44 35.36
C LEU A 102 4.91 20.44 34.10
N GLU A 103 4.10 21.48 33.92
CA GLU A 103 3.30 21.67 32.71
C GLU A 103 4.19 21.80 31.46
N GLN A 104 5.30 22.54 31.58
CA GLN A 104 6.26 22.68 30.48
C GLN A 104 6.91 21.33 30.14
N ARG A 105 7.30 20.52 31.13
CA ARG A 105 7.84 19.17 30.90
C ARG A 105 6.84 18.25 30.21
N VAL A 106 5.59 18.22 30.66
CA VAL A 106 4.51 17.46 30.02
C VAL A 106 4.36 17.87 28.55
N LYS A 107 4.36 19.18 28.27
CA LYS A 107 4.26 19.71 26.91
C LYS A 107 5.47 19.33 26.04
N ASP A 108 6.68 19.38 26.60
CA ASP A 108 7.90 19.01 25.89
C ASP A 108 7.95 17.50 25.60
N GLU A 109 7.54 16.67 26.56
CA GLU A 109 7.41 15.22 26.37
C GLU A 109 6.37 14.86 25.30
N GLN A 110 5.23 15.56 25.29
CA GLN A 110 4.21 15.37 24.26
C GLN A 110 4.71 15.80 22.88
N ARG A 111 5.45 16.91 22.80
CA ARG A 111 6.08 17.36 21.56
C ARG A 111 7.10 16.35 21.05
N MET A 112 7.98 15.82 21.91
CA MET A 112 8.96 14.81 21.53
C MET A 112 8.30 13.52 21.03
N MET A 113 7.19 13.11 21.66
CA MET A 113 6.41 11.96 21.20
C MET A 113 5.82 12.22 19.81
N ASP A 114 5.22 13.39 19.58
CA ASP A 114 4.62 13.73 18.29
C ASP A 114 5.68 13.82 17.17
N GLU A 115 6.83 14.44 17.45
CA GLU A 115 7.99 14.48 16.53
C GLU A 115 8.50 13.07 16.21
N LYS A 116 8.58 12.19 17.21
CA LYS A 116 8.95 10.78 17.01
C LYS A 116 7.95 10.04 16.13
N ILE A 117 6.65 10.24 16.35
CA ILE A 117 5.60 9.59 15.54
C ILE A 117 5.74 9.97 14.07
N VAL A 118 5.93 11.26 13.78
CA VAL A 118 6.13 11.74 12.40
C VAL A 118 7.37 11.10 11.78
N ALA A 119 8.50 11.11 12.48
CA ALA A 119 9.74 10.52 11.97
C ALA A 119 9.62 9.00 11.70
N GLU A 120 8.94 8.26 12.57
CA GLU A 120 8.70 6.82 12.39
C GLU A 120 7.76 6.56 11.20
N MET A 121 6.71 7.38 11.02
CA MET A 121 5.82 7.27 9.85
C MET A 121 6.55 7.58 8.55
N ASP A 122 7.36 8.64 8.51
CA ASP A 122 8.15 9.00 7.33
C ASP A 122 9.14 7.88 6.97
N GLN A 123 9.80 7.30 7.97
CA GLN A 123 10.69 6.15 7.74
C GLN A 123 9.92 4.95 7.19
N LYS A 124 8.70 4.69 7.65
CA LYS A 124 7.86 3.61 7.12
C LYS A 124 7.49 3.82 5.65
N VAL A 125 7.20 5.05 5.24
CA VAL A 125 6.96 5.36 3.82
C VAL A 125 8.19 5.00 2.98
N LEU A 126 9.39 5.39 3.42
CA LEU A 126 10.64 5.07 2.71
C LEU A 126 10.90 3.56 2.65
N ASP A 127 10.68 2.83 3.75
CA ASP A 127 10.85 1.38 3.80
C ASP A 127 9.89 0.65 2.86
N GLN A 128 8.62 1.09 2.82
CA GLN A 128 7.60 0.54 1.92
C GLN A 128 7.97 0.81 0.45
N GLN A 129 8.35 2.04 0.11
CA GLN A 129 8.81 2.40 -1.25
C GLN A 129 9.99 1.53 -1.69
N ASN A 130 11.01 1.38 -0.85
CA ASN A 130 12.20 0.56 -1.13
C ASN A 130 11.84 -0.92 -1.31
N THR A 131 10.88 -1.44 -0.52
CA THR A 131 10.43 -2.83 -0.62
C THR A 131 9.69 -3.07 -1.95
N LEU A 132 8.79 -2.16 -2.33
CA LEU A 132 8.04 -2.25 -3.59
C LEU A 132 8.94 -2.06 -4.82
N GLU A 133 9.91 -1.15 -4.74
CA GLU A 133 10.93 -0.96 -5.78
C GLU A 133 11.77 -2.23 -5.98
N LYS A 134 12.25 -2.85 -4.88
CA LYS A 134 13.02 -4.11 -4.94
C LYS A 134 12.20 -5.30 -5.41
N ALA A 135 10.90 -5.30 -5.14
CA ALA A 135 9.96 -6.30 -5.67
C ALA A 135 9.67 -6.10 -7.16
N GLY A 136 10.20 -5.03 -7.77
CA GLY A 136 10.02 -4.75 -9.20
C GLY A 136 8.63 -4.20 -9.53
N VAL A 137 7.90 -3.65 -8.56
CA VAL A 137 6.57 -3.08 -8.80
C VAL A 137 6.71 -1.77 -9.58
N PRO A 138 6.16 -1.67 -10.80
CA PRO A 138 6.31 -0.48 -11.62
C PRO A 138 5.77 0.78 -10.93
N GLY A 139 6.48 1.90 -11.07
CA GLY A 139 6.05 3.20 -10.52
C GLY A 139 6.47 3.48 -9.09
N PHE A 140 7.07 2.51 -8.38
CA PHE A 140 7.63 2.69 -7.04
C PHE A 140 9.15 2.90 -7.07
N TYR A 141 9.58 3.90 -6.31
CA TYR A 141 10.97 4.30 -6.08
C TYR A 141 11.00 5.16 -4.81
N ILE A 142 12.16 5.27 -4.17
CA ILE A 142 12.30 6.10 -2.98
C ILE A 142 12.16 7.59 -3.35
N THR A 143 11.20 8.28 -2.73
CA THR A 143 10.98 9.72 -2.93
C THR A 143 10.27 10.36 -1.75
N THR A 144 10.66 11.59 -1.43
CA THR A 144 10.00 12.45 -0.43
C THR A 144 9.24 13.61 -1.08
N ILE A 145 9.18 13.65 -2.42
CA ILE A 145 8.46 14.70 -3.15
C ILE A 145 6.95 14.44 -3.00
N PRO A 146 6.17 15.37 -2.40
CA PRO A 146 4.76 15.11 -2.06
C PRO A 146 3.89 14.65 -3.24
N GLN A 147 4.13 15.21 -4.43
CA GLN A 147 3.39 14.87 -5.64
C GLN A 147 3.71 13.45 -6.13
N GLU A 148 4.94 12.98 -5.92
CA GLU A 148 5.35 11.62 -6.29
C GLU A 148 4.88 10.60 -5.26
N VAL A 149 4.95 10.93 -3.97
CA VAL A 149 4.36 10.11 -2.89
C VAL A 149 2.86 9.95 -3.11
N THR A 150 2.14 11.03 -3.43
CA THR A 150 0.71 10.97 -3.75
C THR A 150 0.45 10.08 -4.98
N MET A 151 1.31 10.15 -6.00
CA MET A 151 1.21 9.28 -7.19
C MET A 151 1.36 7.80 -6.81
N GLN A 152 2.37 7.47 -6.02
CA GLN A 152 2.62 6.10 -5.56
C GLN A 152 1.49 5.58 -4.66
N MET A 153 0.90 6.43 -3.82
CA MET A 153 -0.23 6.07 -2.97
C MET A 153 -1.48 5.73 -3.78
N ASN A 154 -1.80 6.55 -4.80
CA ASN A 154 -2.91 6.27 -5.71
C ASN A 154 -2.67 4.99 -6.53
N LEU A 155 -1.42 4.69 -6.87
CA LEU A 155 -1.05 3.45 -7.55
C LEU A 155 -1.25 2.24 -6.63
N LEU A 156 -0.88 2.35 -5.35
CA LEU A 156 -1.12 1.32 -4.35
C LEU A 156 -2.63 1.08 -4.16
N GLU A 157 -3.44 2.14 -4.12
CA GLU A 157 -4.90 2.04 -4.04
C GLU A 157 -5.48 1.30 -5.26
N LEU A 158 -4.95 1.55 -6.46
CA LEU A 158 -5.34 0.85 -7.67
C LEU A 158 -5.08 -0.66 -7.58
N ILE A 159 -3.88 -1.05 -7.10
CA ILE A 159 -3.50 -2.46 -6.89
C ILE A 159 -4.46 -3.12 -5.88
N LEU A 160 -4.75 -2.45 -4.77
CA LEU A 160 -5.66 -2.96 -3.73
C LEU A 160 -7.11 -3.12 -4.24
N LYS A 161 -7.60 -2.15 -5.02
CA LYS A 161 -8.94 -2.25 -5.65
C LYS A 161 -9.03 -3.43 -6.61
N LEU A 162 -7.97 -3.66 -7.39
CA LEU A 162 -7.91 -4.81 -8.30
C LEU A 162 -7.94 -6.13 -7.53
N GLN A 163 -7.13 -6.25 -6.47
CA GLN A 163 -7.10 -7.43 -5.60
C GLN A 163 -8.49 -7.71 -5.00
N GLN A 164 -9.19 -6.68 -4.52
CA GLN A 164 -10.56 -6.82 -4.00
C GLN A 164 -11.54 -7.32 -5.06
N LYS A 165 -11.42 -6.82 -6.29
CA LYS A 165 -12.28 -7.25 -7.40
C LYS A 165 -12.01 -8.70 -7.80
N GLU A 166 -10.75 -9.13 -7.84
CA GLU A 166 -10.39 -10.55 -8.08
C GLU A 166 -10.92 -11.45 -6.96
N SER A 167 -10.86 -11.00 -5.71
CA SER A 167 -11.38 -11.72 -4.54
C SER A 167 -12.92 -11.88 -4.60
N GLN A 168 -13.64 -10.82 -5.00
CA GLN A 168 -15.10 -10.84 -5.15
C GLN A 168 -15.56 -11.69 -6.33
N SER A 169 -14.76 -11.75 -7.40
CA SER A 169 -15.06 -12.55 -8.59
C SER A 169 -14.77 -14.04 -8.40
N GLY A 170 -14.22 -14.44 -7.25
CA GLY A 170 -13.83 -15.82 -6.97
C GLY A 170 -12.61 -16.31 -7.77
N ILE A 171 -11.81 -15.38 -8.31
CA ILE A 171 -10.63 -15.68 -9.15
C ILE A 171 -9.40 -16.02 -8.28
N LEU A 172 -9.50 -15.81 -6.96
CA LEU A 172 -8.44 -16.05 -5.98
C LEU A 172 -8.49 -17.44 -5.31
N LEU A 173 -9.01 -18.45 -6.02
CA LEU A 173 -8.96 -19.89 -5.66
C LEU A 173 -8.35 -20.70 -6.81
#